data_AF-A0A0G1JFE3-F1
#
_entry.id   AF-A0A0G1JFE3-F1
#
_cell.length_a   1.000
_cell.length_b   1.000
_cell.length_c   1.000
_cell.angle_alpha   90.00
_cell.angle_beta   90.00
_cell.angle_gamma   90.00
#
_symmetry.space_group_name_H-M   'P 1'
#
loop_
_entity.id
_entity.type
_entity.pdbx_description
1 polymer ?
#
loop_
_entity_poly.entity_id
_entity_poly.type
_entity_poly.pdbx_seq_one_letter_code
_entity_poly.pdbx_strand_id
1 'polypeptide(L)' 'MTYLTVIHKSKYGYDIHVPALPGCHSQGKTKKEALNNIQDAILAYLFMSKNDLKGAEIKEVKVAIPS' A
#
# COMPACT_ATOMS: atom_id res chain seq x y z
N MET A 1 -5.85 6.88 5.94
CA MET A 1 -6.22 5.61 5.26
C MET A 1 -5.45 4.45 5.86
N THR A 2 -6.08 3.27 5.95
CA THR A 2 -5.44 2.03 6.42
C THR A 2 -5.55 1.00 5.30
N TYR A 3 -4.46 0.28 5.02
CA TYR A 3 -4.42 -0.75 4.00
C TYR A 3 -4.03 -2.09 4.61
N LEU A 4 -4.73 -3.14 4.23
CA LEU A 4 -4.28 -4.50 4.51
C LEU A 4 -3.06 -4.79 3.64
N THR A 5 -2.04 -5.36 4.26
CA THR A 5 -0.81 -5.73 3.59
C THR A 5 -0.55 -7.19 3.82
N VAL A 6 -0.10 -7.87 2.77
CA VAL A 6 0.38 -9.24 2.87
C VAL A 6 1.90 -9.18 2.94
N ILE A 7 2.47 -9.77 3.99
CA ILE A 7 3.90 -9.77 4.24
C ILE A 7 4.41 -11.20 4.09
N HIS A 8 5.41 -11.38 3.26
CA HIS A 8 6.08 -12.65 3.04
C HIS A 8 7.56 -12.52 3.38
N LYS A 9 8.11 -13.46 4.15
CA LYS A 9 9.54 -13.51 4.47
C LYS A 9 10.23 -14.50 3.54
N SER A 10 11.27 -14.07 2.85
CA SER A 10 12.08 -14.91 1.96
C SER A 10 13.54 -14.97 2.44
N LYS A 11 14.37 -15.74 1.73
CA LYS A 11 15.83 -15.77 1.97
C LYS A 11 16.54 -14.44 1.60
N TYR A 12 15.85 -13.55 0.87
CA TYR A 12 16.39 -12.27 0.43
C TYR A 12 15.88 -11.07 1.26
N GLY A 13 14.96 -11.30 2.20
CA GLY A 13 14.37 -10.25 3.04
C GLY A 13 12.86 -10.44 3.22
N TYR A 14 12.12 -9.35 3.10
CA TYR A 14 10.67 -9.30 3.22
C TYR A 14 10.07 -8.69 1.95
N ASP A 15 9.12 -9.40 1.38
CA ASP A 15 8.26 -8.95 0.29
C ASP A 15 6.92 -8.51 0.89
N ILE A 16 6.37 -7.40 0.41
CA ILE A 16 5.11 -6.86 0.91
C ILE A 16 4.29 -6.29 -0.25
N HIS A 17 2.97 -6.47 -0.19
CA HIS A 17 2.07 -5.87 -1.17
C HIS A 17 0.71 -5.52 -0.57
N VAL A 18 -0.02 -4.67 -1.28
CA VAL A 18 -1.37 -4.22 -0.91
C VAL A 18 -2.37 -4.83 -1.89
N PRO A 19 -3.16 -5.86 -1.50
CA PRO A 19 -4.11 -6.50 -2.41
C PRO A 19 -5.14 -5.54 -3.01
N ALA A 20 -5.50 -4.48 -2.28
CA ALA A 20 -6.44 -3.46 -2.73
C ALA A 20 -5.86 -2.49 -3.78
N LEU A 21 -4.54 -2.46 -3.98
CA LEU A 21 -3.86 -1.57 -4.93
C LEU A 21 -3.04 -2.43 -5.91
N PRO A 22 -3.63 -2.85 -7.05
CA PRO A 22 -2.95 -3.73 -8.00
C PRO A 22 -1.59 -3.18 -8.43
N GLY A 23 -0.55 -4.01 -8.34
CA GLY A 23 0.82 -3.63 -8.68
C GLY A 23 1.57 -2.86 -7.57
N CYS A 24 0.94 -2.54 -6.44
CA CYS A 24 1.61 -1.93 -5.29
C CYS A 24 2.37 -2.97 -4.47
N HIS A 25 3.64 -3.17 -4.85
CA HIS A 25 4.58 -4.09 -4.20
C HIS A 25 5.80 -3.32 -3.70
N SER A 26 6.41 -3.82 -2.64
CA SER A 26 7.69 -3.33 -2.15
C SER A 26 8.46 -4.45 -1.45
N GLN A 27 9.71 -4.19 -1.10
CA GLN A 27 10.60 -5.15 -0.46
C GLN A 27 11.58 -4.46 0.49
N GLY A 28 12.16 -5.20 1.42
CA GLY A 28 13.22 -4.71 2.32
C GLY A 28 13.97 -5.85 2.99
N LYS A 29 15.22 -5.61 3.42
CA LYS A 29 16.01 -6.60 4.16
C LYS A 29 15.40 -6.90 5.53
N THR A 30 14.71 -5.93 6.11
CA THR A 30 13.97 -6.09 7.37
C THR A 30 12.48 -5.85 7.19
N LYS A 31 11.66 -6.40 8.09
CA LYS A 31 10.21 -6.18 8.09
C LYS A 31 9.88 -4.69 8.20
N LYS A 32 10.62 -3.94 9.02
CA LYS A 32 10.47 -2.49 9.19
C LYS A 32 10.75 -1.73 7.89
N GLU A 33 11.83 -2.10 7.21
CA GLU A 33 12.19 -1.50 5.92
C GLU A 33 11.12 -1.77 4.87
N ALA A 34 10.66 -3.02 4.71
CA ALA A 34 9.58 -3.34 3.79
C ALA A 34 8.30 -2.54 4.10
N LEU A 35 7.95 -2.40 5.39
CA LEU A 35 6.82 -1.59 5.83
C LEU A 35 6.97 -0.09 5.54
N ASN A 36 8.19 0.46 5.63
CA ASN A 36 8.44 1.84 5.23
C ASN A 36 8.32 1.99 3.71
N ASN A 37 8.96 1.09 2.96
CA ASN A 37 9.00 1.18 1.51
C ASN A 37 7.60 0.97 0.88
N ILE A 38 6.72 0.16 1.48
CA ILE A 38 5.33 0.04 0.98
C ILE A 38 4.52 1.31 1.22
N GLN A 39 4.80 2.09 2.28
CA GLN A 39 4.10 3.36 2.51
C GLN A 39 4.40 4.35 1.39
N ASP A 40 5.66 4.43 0.96
CA ASP A 40 6.07 5.28 -0.17
C ASP A 40 5.41 4.81 -1.48
N ALA A 41 5.36 3.50 -1.71
CA ALA A 41 4.69 2.93 -2.89
C ALA A 41 3.18 3.22 -2.92
N ILE A 42 2.50 3.16 -1.77
CA ILE A 42 1.09 3.53 -1.64
C ILE A 42 0.90 5.02 -1.96
N LEU A 43 1.74 5.89 -1.41
CA LEU A 43 1.67 7.34 -1.67
C LEU A 43 1.85 7.65 -3.16
N ALA A 44 2.83 7.03 -3.81
CA ALA A 44 3.07 7.19 -5.25
C ALA A 44 1.85 6.74 -6.08
N TYR A 45 1.28 5.57 -5.76
CA TYR A 45 0.09 5.04 -6.43
C TYR A 45 -1.11 6.00 -6.33
N LEU A 46 -1.39 6.50 -5.12
CA LEU A 46 -2.51 7.42 -4.88
C LEU A 46 -2.28 8.78 -5.54
N PHE A 47 -1.04 9.26 -5.58
CA PHE A 47 -0.71 10.52 -6.24
C PHE A 47 -0.95 10.43 -7.76
N MET A 48 -0.53 9.32 -8.39
CA MET A 48 -0.83 9.07 -9.79
C MET A 48 -2.34 9.03 -10.05
N SER A 49 -3.09 8.31 -9.19
CA SER A 49 -4.55 8.20 -9.31
C SER A 49 -5.26 9.54 -9.13
N LYS A 50 -4.75 10.44 -8.28
CA LYS A 50 -5.36 11.77 -8.05
C LYS A 50 -5.35 12.65 -9.29
N ASN A 51 -4.38 12.48 -10.21
CA ASN A 51 -4.37 13.25 -11.46
C ASN A 51 -5.57 12.90 -12.35
N ASP A 52 -6.05 11.67 -12.28
CA ASP A 52 -7.20 11.20 -13.04
C ASP A 52 -8.54 11.62 -12.40
N LEU A 53 -8.53 11.99 -11.12
CA LEU A 53 -9.71 12.35 -10.33
C LEU A 53 -9.99 13.87 -10.30
N LYS A 54 -9.37 14.65 -11.18
CA LYS A 54 -9.59 16.11 -11.23
C LYS A 54 -11.06 16.46 -11.44
N GLY A 55 -11.62 17.25 -10.51
CA GLY A 55 -13.02 17.68 -10.55
C GLY A 55 -14.01 16.72 -9.86
N ALA A 56 -13.56 15.58 -9.36
CA ALA A 56 -14.39 14.68 -8.56
C ALA A 56 -14.45 15.11 -7.09
N GLU A 57 -15.60 14.90 -6.44
CA GLU A 57 -15.73 15.01 -4.98
C GLU A 57 -15.13 13.76 -4.32
N ILE A 58 -14.03 13.92 -3.60
CA ILE A 58 -13.32 12.81 -2.95
C ILE A 58 -13.63 12.84 -1.45
N LYS A 59 -14.11 11.71 -0.90
CA LYS A 59 -14.30 11.51 0.54
C LYS A 59 -13.59 10.23 1.00
N GLU A 60 -12.90 10.31 2.13
CA GLU A 60 -12.37 9.12 2.80
C GLU A 60 -13.47 8.38 3.54
N VAL A 61 -13.57 7.07 3.32
CA VAL A 61 -14.50 6.19 4.04
C VAL A 61 -13.67 5.19 4.85
N LYS A 62 -13.93 5.13 6.15
CA LYS A 62 -13.29 4.15 7.05
C LYS A 62 -14.16 2.89 7.11
N VAL A 63 -13.58 1.76 6.72
CA VAL A 63 -14.20 0.43 6.79
C VAL A 63 -13.35 -0.50 7.66
N ALA A 64 -14.01 -1.41 8.37
CA ALA A 64 -13.36 -2.44 9.17
C ALA A 64 -13.88 -3.80 8.74
N ILE A 65 -12.98 -4.79 8.65
CA ILE A 65 -13.39 -6.19 8.47
C ILE A 65 -13.96 -6.66 9.80
N PRO A 66 -15.21 -7.14 9.85
CA PRO A 66 -15.75 -7.74 11.06
C PRO A 66 -14.90 -8.96 11.44
N SER A 67 -14.49 -9.00 12.70
CA SER A 67 -13.67 -10.05 13.32
C SER A 67 -14.45 -11.32 13.59
#